data_AF-A0A9E3WA83-F1
#
_entry.id   AF-A0A9E3WA83-F1
#
_cell.length_a   1.000
_cell.length_b   1.000
_cell.length_c   1.000
_cell.angle_alpha   90.00
_cell.angle_beta   90.00
_cell.angle_gamma   90.00
#
_symmetry.space_group_name_H-M   'P 1'
#
loop_
_entity.id
_entity.type
_entity.pdbx_description
1 polymer ?
#
loop_
_entity_poly.entity_id
_entity_poly.type
_entity_poly.pdbx_seq_one_letter_code
_entity_poly.pdbx_strand_id
1 'polypeptide(L)'
;MYRIIEPDPQQWDAFVRQHPRAHLLQQSAWGKLKLAYGWQVSRVALTPDDRSEVVAGAQVLYRNLSRLGSMAYVPMGPLVSASDQWTPLWNTLHKRASQRKAAFLKWEPGLYLRDTPPDFAKWGFAASPQTVQPPRTVLID
;
A
#
# COMPACT_ATOMS: atom_id res chain seq x y z
N MET A 1 -5.92 -20.44 -2.51
CA MET A 1 -5.84 -19.51 -1.38
C MET A 1 -4.58 -18.66 -1.62
N TYR A 2 -4.29 -17.65 -0.77
CA TYR A 2 -3.13 -16.76 -1.00
C TYR A 2 -2.09 -16.94 0.10
N ARG A 3 -0.82 -17.09 -0.28
CA ARG A 3 0.33 -16.95 0.60
C ARG A 3 0.70 -15.48 0.75
N ILE A 4 1.03 -15.10 1.97
CA ILE A 4 1.53 -13.77 2.30
C ILE A 4 3.06 -13.81 2.26
N ILE A 5 3.66 -12.93 1.47
CA ILE A 5 5.12 -12.79 1.39
C ILE A 5 5.55 -11.33 1.61
N GLU A 6 6.82 -11.16 1.96
CA GLU A 6 7.51 -9.88 1.82
C GLU A 6 8.42 -9.99 0.58
N PRO A 7 8.01 -9.43 -0.57
CA PRO A 7 8.75 -9.58 -1.81
C PRO A 7 10.03 -8.74 -1.78
N ASP A 8 11.07 -9.24 -2.43
CA ASP A 8 12.26 -8.43 -2.69
C ASP A 8 11.95 -7.26 -3.65
N PRO A 9 12.82 -6.24 -3.74
CA PRO A 9 12.60 -5.09 -4.62
C PRO A 9 12.36 -5.44 -6.10
N GLN A 10 13.03 -6.47 -6.63
CA GLN A 10 12.94 -6.84 -8.04
C GLN A 10 11.59 -7.50 -8.34
N GLN A 11 11.18 -8.47 -7.51
CA GLN A 11 9.89 -9.15 -7.61
C GLN A 11 8.74 -8.15 -7.46
N TRP A 12 8.87 -7.23 -6.50
CA TRP A 12 7.87 -6.18 -6.27
C TRP A 12 7.76 -5.23 -7.45
N ASP A 13 8.88 -4.69 -7.95
CA ASP A 13 8.84 -3.72 -9.05
C ASP A 13 8.39 -4.35 -10.37
N ALA A 14 8.63 -5.64 -10.57
CA ALA A 14 8.08 -6.38 -11.71
C ALA A 14 6.55 -6.39 -11.68
N PHE A 15 5.94 -6.66 -10.52
CA PHE A 15 4.50 -6.59 -10.32
C PHE A 15 3.96 -5.16 -10.47
N VAL A 16 4.58 -4.17 -9.79
CA VAL A 16 4.11 -2.77 -9.85
C VAL A 16 4.12 -2.27 -11.29
N ARG A 17 5.15 -2.58 -12.09
CA ARG A 17 5.26 -2.13 -13.50
C ARG A 17 4.14 -2.65 -14.39
N GLN A 18 3.56 -3.81 -14.09
CA GLN A 18 2.52 -4.43 -14.90
C GLN A 18 1.11 -4.08 -14.41
N HIS A 19 0.98 -3.59 -13.18
CA HIS A 19 -0.33 -3.30 -12.60
C HIS A 19 -1.01 -2.09 -13.28
N PRO A 20 -2.30 -2.15 -13.66
CA PRO A 20 -3.00 -1.03 -14.31
C PRO A 20 -3.01 0.27 -13.50
N ARG A 21 -2.92 0.12 -12.17
CA ARG A 21 -2.84 1.23 -11.20
C ARG A 21 -1.42 1.51 -10.70
N ALA A 22 -0.40 1.13 -11.47
CA ALA A 22 1.01 1.37 -11.15
C ALA A 22 1.24 2.83 -10.75
N HIS A 23 2.05 3.04 -9.71
CA HIS A 23 2.42 4.38 -9.31
C HIS A 23 3.84 4.44 -8.75
N LEU A 24 4.54 5.56 -9.00
CA LEU A 24 5.91 5.78 -8.53
C LEU A 24 6.03 5.58 -7.00
N LEU A 25 5.04 6.02 -6.23
CA LEU A 25 5.06 5.91 -4.76
C LEU A 25 5.00 4.45 -4.25
N GLN A 26 4.55 3.53 -5.09
CA GLN A 26 4.59 2.10 -4.81
C GLN A 26 5.90 1.45 -5.28
N GLN A 27 6.74 2.08 -6.11
CA GLN A 27 8.03 1.50 -6.55
C GLN A 27 9.01 1.32 -5.38
N SER A 28 9.85 0.29 -5.44
CA SER A 28 10.83 -0.02 -4.41
C SER A 28 11.84 1.10 -4.20
N ALA A 29 12.23 1.78 -5.28
CA ALA A 29 13.12 2.92 -5.28
C ALA A 29 12.57 4.10 -4.47
N TRP A 30 11.24 4.31 -4.48
CA TRP A 30 10.61 5.32 -3.64
C TRP A 30 10.74 4.97 -2.16
N GLY A 31 10.55 3.70 -1.80
CA GLY A 31 10.80 3.21 -0.45
C GLY A 31 12.25 3.47 -0.03
N LYS A 32 13.22 3.11 -0.89
CA LYS A 32 14.66 3.35 -0.66
C LYS A 32 14.96 4.83 -0.44
N LEU A 33 14.38 5.72 -1.24
CA LEU A 33 14.49 7.17 -1.06
C LEU A 33 13.99 7.59 0.33
N LYS A 34 12.81 7.11 0.74
CA LYS A 34 12.19 7.50 2.02
C LYS A 34 12.95 7.00 3.25
N LEU A 35 13.68 5.88 3.14
CA LEU A 35 14.59 5.43 4.22
C LEU A 35 15.59 6.53 4.61
N ALA A 36 16.14 7.27 3.63
CA ALA A 36 17.07 8.36 3.88
C ALA A 36 16.44 9.57 4.60
N TYR A 37 15.10 9.64 4.69
CA TYR A 37 14.35 10.70 5.36
C TYR A 37 13.61 10.20 6.61
N GLY A 38 14.18 9.18 7.27
CA GLY A 38 13.69 8.70 8.57
C GLY A 38 12.39 7.88 8.51
N TRP A 39 12.00 7.42 7.32
CA TRP A 39 10.93 6.44 7.20
C TRP A 39 11.49 5.03 7.33
N GLN A 40 10.64 4.09 7.71
CA GLN A 40 10.87 2.67 7.49
C GLN A 40 9.94 2.19 6.37
N VAL A 41 10.30 1.09 5.73
CA VAL A 41 9.53 0.51 4.63
C VAL A 41 9.29 -0.97 4.92
N SER A 42 8.10 -1.45 4.60
CA SER A 42 7.84 -2.87 4.41
C SER A 42 7.05 -3.07 3.13
N ARG A 43 7.07 -4.29 2.62
CA ARG A 43 6.20 -4.70 1.51
C ARG A 43 5.43 -5.93 1.93
N VAL A 44 4.16 -5.94 1.57
CA VAL A 44 3.28 -7.10 1.73
C VAL A 44 2.75 -7.44 0.36
N ALA A 45 2.91 -8.70 -0.05
CA ALA A 45 2.34 -9.20 -1.28
C ALA A 45 1.57 -10.50 -1.04
N LEU A 46 0.58 -10.72 -1.89
CA LEU A 46 -0.14 -11.97 -2.01
C LEU A 46 0.36 -12.70 -3.26
N THR A 47 0.69 -13.98 -3.10
CA THR A 47 0.92 -14.91 -4.20
C THR A 47 -0.09 -16.04 -4.08
N PRO A 48 -0.69 -16.54 -5.16
CA PRO A 48 -1.49 -17.75 -5.12
C PRO A 48 -0.67 -18.95 -4.60
N ASP A 49 -1.30 -19.97 -4.04
CA ASP A 49 -0.58 -21.11 -3.45
C ASP A 49 0.21 -21.91 -4.51
N ASP A 50 -0.28 -21.94 -5.74
CA ASP A 50 0.21 -22.73 -6.87
C ASP A 50 1.25 -22.00 -7.74
N ARG A 51 1.51 -20.72 -7.49
CA ARG A 51 2.49 -19.90 -8.24
C ARG A 51 3.21 -18.90 -7.34
N SER A 52 4.34 -18.38 -7.81
CA SER A 52 5.18 -17.42 -7.07
C SER A 52 4.98 -15.97 -7.52
N GLU A 53 4.05 -15.74 -8.45
CA GLU A 53 3.75 -14.41 -8.97
C GLU A 53 2.92 -13.60 -7.97
N VAL A 54 3.31 -12.34 -7.77
CA VAL A 54 2.56 -11.39 -6.95
C VAL A 54 1.30 -10.98 -7.71
N VAL A 55 0.14 -11.12 -7.07
CA VAL A 55 -1.17 -10.75 -7.67
C VAL A 55 -1.83 -9.57 -6.97
N ALA A 56 -1.37 -9.24 -5.76
CA ALA A 56 -1.76 -8.05 -5.02
C ALA A 56 -0.69 -7.68 -4.00
N GLY A 57 -0.65 -6.42 -3.58
CA GLY A 57 0.21 -6.02 -2.47
C GLY A 57 0.25 -4.52 -2.22
N ALA A 58 1.08 -4.13 -1.25
CA ALA A 58 1.40 -2.74 -0.98
C ALA A 58 2.83 -2.58 -0.46
N GLN A 59 3.46 -1.49 -0.89
CA GLN A 59 4.55 -0.86 -0.16
C GLN A 59 3.96 0.06 0.92
N VAL A 60 4.35 -0.20 2.16
CA VAL A 60 3.92 0.55 3.35
C VAL A 60 5.10 1.35 3.87
N LEU A 61 4.88 2.64 4.10
CA LEU A 61 5.84 3.54 4.71
C LEU A 61 5.47 3.76 6.19
N TYR A 62 6.44 3.71 7.08
CA TYR A 62 6.23 3.97 8.50
C TYR A 62 7.04 5.17 8.95
N ARG A 63 6.44 6.05 9.76
CA ARG A 63 7.11 7.22 10.33
C ARG A 63 6.81 7.34 11.81
N ASN A 64 7.84 7.56 12.60
CA ASN A 64 7.68 7.96 13.98
C ASN A 64 7.23 9.43 14.04
N LEU A 65 6.13 9.70 14.74
CA LEU A 65 5.53 11.01 14.95
C LEU A 65 5.86 11.56 16.35
N SER A 66 6.99 11.12 16.92
CA SER A 66 7.43 11.48 18.27
C SER A 66 6.34 11.14 19.29
N ARG A 67 5.80 12.15 20.00
CA ARG A 67 4.80 11.97 21.06
C ARG A 67 3.45 11.43 20.58
N LEU A 68 3.17 11.44 19.27
CA LEU A 68 1.91 10.93 18.70
C LEU A 68 1.99 9.44 18.29
N GLY A 69 3.07 8.74 18.65
CA GLY A 69 3.30 7.35 18.26
C GLY A 69 3.90 7.24 16.86
N SER A 70 3.55 6.19 16.11
CA SER A 70 3.99 6.04 14.71
C SER A 70 2.80 5.98 13.75
N MET A 71 3.01 6.32 12.50
CA MET A 71 2.02 6.13 11.43
C MET A 71 2.48 5.06 10.46
N ALA A 72 1.53 4.26 9.98
CA ALA A 72 1.68 3.46 8.77
C ALA A 72 0.98 4.19 7.61
N TYR A 73 1.56 4.15 6.41
CA TYR A 73 1.05 4.89 5.27
C TYR A 73 1.16 4.07 3.99
N VAL A 74 0.04 3.95 3.28
CA VAL A 74 -0.06 3.29 1.98
C VAL A 74 -0.37 4.35 0.91
N PRO A 75 0.66 4.89 0.22
CA PRO A 75 0.48 5.89 -0.84
C PRO A 75 0.16 5.25 -2.19
N MET A 76 -0.96 5.62 -2.82
CA MET A 76 -1.33 5.21 -4.19
C MET A 76 -1.39 3.69 -4.38
N GLY A 77 -1.67 2.98 -3.29
CA GLY A 77 -1.92 1.54 -3.25
C GLY A 77 -3.08 1.28 -2.29
N PRO A 78 -3.30 0.04 -1.84
CA PRO A 78 -2.67 -1.18 -2.33
C PRO A 78 -2.99 -1.40 -3.82
N LEU A 79 -2.15 -2.19 -4.48
CA LEU A 79 -2.38 -2.67 -5.83
C LEU A 79 -3.07 -4.02 -5.73
N VAL A 80 -4.33 -4.08 -6.18
CA VAL A 80 -5.19 -5.26 -6.04
C VAL A 80 -5.83 -5.55 -7.39
N SER A 81 -5.70 -6.80 -7.85
CA SER A 81 -6.15 -7.23 -9.17
C SER A 81 -7.54 -7.90 -9.15
N ALA A 82 -7.97 -8.44 -8.00
CA ALA A 82 -9.25 -9.14 -7.85
C ALA A 82 -9.92 -8.89 -6.48
N SER A 83 -11.25 -8.97 -6.45
CA SER A 83 -12.07 -8.61 -5.27
C SER A 83 -11.78 -9.45 -4.02
N ASP A 84 -11.41 -10.72 -4.19
CA ASP A 84 -11.11 -11.67 -3.12
C ASP A 84 -9.74 -11.44 -2.46
N GLN A 85 -8.87 -10.65 -3.08
CA GLN A 85 -7.53 -10.33 -2.58
C GLN A 85 -7.54 -9.21 -1.51
N TRP A 86 -8.57 -8.36 -1.51
CA TRP A 86 -8.62 -7.20 -0.63
C TRP A 86 -8.59 -7.56 0.86
N THR A 87 -9.46 -8.47 1.28
CA THR A 87 -9.59 -8.86 2.70
C THR A 87 -8.31 -9.45 3.28
N PRO A 88 -7.68 -10.49 2.68
CA PRO A 88 -6.43 -11.03 3.21
C PRO A 88 -5.29 -10.00 3.21
N LEU A 89 -5.24 -9.12 2.21
CA LEU A 89 -4.25 -8.05 2.15
C LEU A 89 -4.43 -7.05 3.29
N TRP A 90 -5.63 -6.50 3.49
CA TRP A 90 -5.88 -5.53 4.55
C TRP A 90 -5.72 -6.12 5.95
N ASN A 91 -6.16 -7.36 6.17
CA ASN A 91 -5.91 -8.06 7.43
C ASN A 91 -4.41 -8.13 7.74
N THR A 92 -3.59 -8.40 6.73
CA THR A 92 -2.13 -8.45 6.86
C THR A 92 -1.54 -7.07 7.12
N LEU A 93 -1.96 -6.05 6.37
CA LEU A 93 -1.47 -4.67 6.53
C LEU A 93 -1.81 -4.11 7.93
N HIS A 94 -3.01 -4.36 8.44
CA HIS A 94 -3.41 -4.01 9.80
C HIS A 94 -2.55 -4.73 10.84
N LYS A 95 -2.34 -6.04 10.68
CA LYS A 95 -1.45 -6.80 11.58
C LYS A 95 -0.03 -6.24 11.58
N ARG A 96 0.54 -5.92 10.42
CA ARG A 96 1.88 -5.34 10.29
C ARG A 96 1.97 -3.93 10.91
N ALA A 97 0.94 -3.10 10.72
CA ALA A 97 0.86 -1.78 11.33
C ALA A 97 0.80 -1.87 12.86
N SER A 98 -0.04 -2.76 13.40
CA SER A 98 -0.15 -3.02 14.84
C SER A 98 1.16 -3.54 15.46
N GLN A 99 1.82 -4.50 14.80
CA GLN A 99 3.12 -5.03 15.24
C GLN A 99 4.21 -3.95 15.32
N ARG A 100 4.12 -2.91 14.47
CA ARG A 100 5.00 -1.75 14.48
C ARG A 100 4.51 -0.61 15.39
N LYS A 101 3.45 -0.85 16.18
CA LYS A 101 2.83 0.12 17.09
C LYS A 101 2.43 1.42 16.37
N ALA A 102 1.91 1.29 15.15
CA ALA A 102 1.30 2.41 14.45
C ALA A 102 0.02 2.84 15.18
N ALA A 103 -0.07 4.11 15.54
CA ALA A 103 -1.26 4.72 16.12
C ALA A 103 -2.42 4.74 15.10
N PHE A 104 -2.09 4.86 13.81
CA PHE A 104 -3.04 4.76 12.71
C PHE A 104 -2.38 4.27 11.42
N LEU A 105 -3.18 3.70 10.53
CA LEU A 105 -2.83 3.43 9.13
C LEU A 105 -3.56 4.44 8.25
N LYS A 106 -2.81 5.27 7.53
CA LYS A 106 -3.35 6.19 6.54
C LYS A 106 -3.31 5.54 5.15
N TRP A 107 -4.47 5.47 4.53
CA TRP A 107 -4.62 5.00 3.15
C TRP A 107 -4.97 6.18 2.25
N GLU A 108 -4.13 6.43 1.24
CA GLU A 108 -4.48 7.35 0.14
C GLU A 108 -4.50 6.55 -1.15
N PRO A 109 -5.69 6.11 -1.62
CA PRO A 109 -5.81 5.07 -2.64
C PRO A 109 -5.42 5.52 -4.05
N GLY A 110 -5.18 6.82 -4.23
CA GLY A 110 -4.90 7.41 -5.52
C GLY A 110 -6.10 7.53 -6.43
N LEU A 111 -5.81 7.69 -7.72
CA LEU A 111 -6.82 7.91 -8.75
C LEU A 111 -7.42 6.57 -9.19
N TYR A 112 -8.74 6.54 -9.31
CA TYR A 112 -9.50 5.46 -9.93
C TYR A 112 -10.05 6.00 -11.24
N LEU A 113 -9.27 5.87 -12.33
CA LEU A 113 -9.63 6.46 -13.64
C LEU A 113 -10.61 5.60 -14.43
N ARG A 114 -10.50 4.27 -14.31
CA ARG A 114 -11.27 3.29 -15.09
C ARG A 114 -12.01 2.26 -14.22
N ASP A 115 -11.80 2.34 -12.91
CA ASP A 115 -12.28 1.37 -11.93
C ASP A 115 -13.18 2.06 -10.92
N THR A 116 -14.09 1.32 -10.30
CA THR A 116 -14.87 1.81 -9.15
C THR A 116 -14.01 1.74 -7.89
N PRO A 117 -13.89 2.82 -7.09
CA PRO A 117 -13.22 2.73 -5.80
C PRO A 117 -13.94 1.72 -4.89
N PRO A 118 -13.21 0.94 -4.09
CA PRO A 118 -13.84 0.01 -3.17
C PRO A 118 -14.52 0.77 -2.02
N ASP A 119 -15.42 0.09 -1.32
CA ASP A 119 -15.95 0.61 -0.05
C ASP A 119 -14.85 0.58 1.03
N PHE A 120 -14.27 1.74 1.30
CA PHE A 120 -13.20 1.90 2.29
C PHE A 120 -13.65 1.51 3.71
N ALA A 121 -14.93 1.75 4.04
CA ALA A 121 -15.47 1.49 5.38
C ALA A 121 -15.49 -0.02 5.70
N LYS A 122 -15.56 -0.88 4.67
CA LYS A 122 -15.46 -2.34 4.80
C LYS A 122 -14.22 -2.81 5.56
N TRP A 123 -13.12 -2.03 5.51
CA TRP A 123 -11.89 -2.34 6.23
C TRP A 123 -11.61 -1.35 7.37
N GLY A 124 -12.63 -0.66 7.87
CA GLY A 124 -12.52 0.22 9.04
C GLY A 124 -11.85 1.56 8.76
N PHE A 125 -11.73 1.97 7.50
CA PHE A 125 -11.24 3.30 7.15
C PHE A 125 -12.35 4.33 7.21
N ALA A 126 -12.02 5.51 7.75
CA ALA A 126 -12.84 6.70 7.70
C ALA A 126 -12.12 7.80 6.89
N ALA A 127 -12.90 8.68 6.27
CA ALA A 127 -12.35 9.82 5.56
C ALA A 127 -11.53 10.71 6.52
N SER A 128 -10.37 11.18 6.06
CA SER A 128 -9.48 12.05 6.82
C SER A 128 -9.41 13.41 6.14
N PRO A 129 -9.55 14.54 6.88
CA PRO A 129 -9.43 15.88 6.30
C PRO A 129 -7.98 16.24 5.97
N GLN A 130 -7.01 15.53 6.56
CA GLN A 130 -5.59 15.73 6.30
C GLN A 130 -5.18 14.94 5.08
N THR A 131 -4.40 15.54 4.19
CA THR A 131 -3.80 14.86 3.02
C THR A 131 -2.28 14.95 3.08
N VAL A 132 -1.62 13.88 2.67
CA VAL A 132 -0.16 13.83 2.45
C VAL A 132 0.13 14.12 0.97
N GLN A 133 -0.71 13.59 0.08
CA GLN A 133 -0.66 13.88 -1.35
C GLN A 133 -1.54 15.06 -1.73
N PRO A 134 -1.26 15.75 -2.85
CA PRO A 134 -2.17 16.73 -3.40
C PRO A 134 -3.58 16.12 -3.59
N PRO A 135 -4.65 16.78 -3.11
CA PRO A 135 -6.01 16.23 -3.17
C PRO A 135 -6.62 16.27 -4.57
N ARG A 136 -5.99 17.00 -5.51
CA ARG A 136 -6.45 17.18 -6.87
C ARG A 136 -5.25 17.11 -7.81
N THR A 137 -5.36 16.28 -8.83
CA THR A 137 -4.35 16.11 -9.88
C THR A 137 -5.05 16.31 -11.22
N VAL A 138 -4.49 17.16 -12.09
CA VAL A 138 -4.91 17.29 -13.48
C VAL A 138 -4.03 16.35 -14.30
N LEU A 139 -4.67 15.43 -15.02
CA LEU A 139 -4.00 14.57 -16.00
C LEU A 139 -4.31 15.13 -17.39
N ILE A 140 -3.27 15.30 -18.19
CA ILE A 140 -3.37 15.70 -19.60
C ILE A 140 -2.94 14.49 -20.41
N ASP A 141 -3.76 14.08 -21.38
CA ASP A 141 -3.51 12.98 -22.31
C ASP A 141 -2.75 13.43 -23.57
#